data_AF-A0A6A3VNJ5-F1
#
_entry.id   AF-A0A6A3VNJ5-F1
#
_cell.length_a   1.000
_cell.length_b   1.000
_cell.length_c   1.000
_cell.angle_alpha   90.00
_cell.angle_beta   90.00
_cell.angle_gamma   90.00
#
_symmetry.space_group_name_H-M   'P 1'
#
loop_
_entity.id
_entity.type
_entity.pdbx_description
1 polymer ?
#
loop_
_entity_poly.entity_id
_entity_poly.type
_entity_poly.pdbx_seq_one_letter_code
_entity_poly.pdbx_strand_id
1 'polypeptide(L)'
;MVRQGTNPRCNVKAKAPSTSFASSQSNQQYSSASSQTGWTQASAAASSPSSGQGSSASTPSTDSTTSSGQGSSASTPSTGSGDSTQQGEQSSNASTPSSGQGSSASTPSTDSTPSSGQGSSASTPSTDSTSSSAQGSSASTPSTSSSGDSTQQSSSSQSTQQQSSTASSGSPTASSACTLTGTYSKGADVSSCKNIVIKELSVPASTTLDLTNVAKGATITFEGTTTFAEAEWEGPLVLLTGTDLTVSGTGTLDGQGALYWKKGTSITRPVFFRLKHVVSSTLKGFNIKNSPYRTFSVLDSEDTTISGLTLDSKAGDNVAKNTDGFDLSRNNRLTISGCTVYNQDDCLAMQSSNDTTFAGNTCSGGHGISIGSLGGDSVTESDTVSGLTVKNNKIIDSVNGIRIKTIIGKQGTVTGATYTGNTLSNVKNAIVIHSDYSKNKGGYTGDASSLVEITDINVSGLSGTADKIYDILVNPKVVSGWTFSGITVKGGSGSCSGEPSDVKC
;
A
#
# COMPACT_ATOMS: atom_id res chain seq x y z
N MET A 1 19.26 -44.18 60.06
CA MET A 1 19.98 -43.85 61.32
C MET A 1 19.64 -42.43 61.72
N VAL A 2 19.65 -42.15 63.02
CA VAL A 2 19.20 -40.89 63.65
C VAL A 2 20.30 -39.82 63.60
N ARG A 3 19.94 -38.55 63.34
CA ARG A 3 20.26 -37.39 64.23
C ARG A 3 19.68 -36.06 63.75
N GLN A 4 19.06 -35.37 64.71
CA GLN A 4 18.72 -33.95 64.67
C GLN A 4 19.94 -33.10 65.07
N GLY A 5 19.87 -31.79 64.81
CA GLY A 5 20.79 -30.78 65.35
C GLY A 5 20.35 -29.37 64.91
N THR A 6 19.27 -28.82 65.46
CA THR A 6 19.24 -27.88 66.61
C THR A 6 20.05 -26.59 66.42
N ASN A 7 19.29 -25.52 66.14
CA ASN A 7 19.59 -24.10 66.21
C ASN A 7 20.15 -23.64 67.59
N PRO A 8 20.97 -22.57 67.65
CA PRO A 8 20.89 -21.63 68.77
C PRO A 8 20.68 -20.15 68.36
N ARG A 9 19.90 -19.46 69.20
CA ARG A 9 19.46 -18.04 69.09
C ARG A 9 20.53 -17.04 69.58
N CYS A 10 20.46 -15.78 69.14
CA CYS A 10 20.01 -14.61 69.96
C CYS A 10 20.54 -13.23 69.50
N ASN A 11 19.63 -12.23 69.38
CA ASN A 11 19.73 -10.77 69.60
C ASN A 11 20.90 -9.96 68.92
N VAL A 12 20.80 -8.65 68.60
CA VAL A 12 20.39 -7.48 69.41
C VAL A 12 19.99 -6.26 68.53
N LYS A 13 18.92 -5.55 68.94
CA LYS A 13 18.51 -4.12 68.74
C LYS A 13 18.84 -3.31 67.46
N ALA A 14 17.75 -2.92 66.80
CA ALA A 14 17.38 -1.61 66.22
C ALA A 14 18.30 -0.36 66.31
N LYS A 15 18.37 0.39 65.19
CA LYS A 15 18.29 1.86 65.14
C LYS A 15 17.85 2.35 63.73
N ALA A 16 16.87 3.25 63.64
CA ALA A 16 16.57 4.04 62.43
C ALA A 16 17.35 5.37 62.45
N PRO A 17 17.50 6.09 61.32
CA PRO A 17 16.49 7.11 60.96
C PRO A 17 16.28 7.40 59.45
N SER A 18 15.27 8.26 59.20
CA SER A 18 14.96 9.15 58.04
C SER A 18 16.08 9.48 57.01
N THR A 19 15.81 9.83 55.76
CA THR A 19 14.99 10.99 55.26
C THR A 19 14.51 10.79 53.80
N SER A 20 13.21 10.88 53.49
CA SER A 20 12.43 12.07 53.04
C SER A 20 12.28 12.22 51.50
N PHE A 21 11.05 12.09 51.01
CA PHE A 21 10.63 12.52 49.66
C PHE A 21 10.55 14.05 49.59
N ALA A 22 10.82 14.62 48.41
CA ALA A 22 10.40 15.97 48.04
C ALA A 22 9.87 15.97 46.59
N SER A 23 8.60 16.33 46.42
CA SER A 23 7.96 16.51 45.12
C SER A 23 7.93 17.99 44.75
N SER A 24 8.35 18.35 43.54
CA SER A 24 8.16 19.69 42.98
C SER A 24 7.28 19.62 41.73
N GLN A 25 6.04 20.09 41.84
CA GLN A 25 5.26 20.48 40.66
C GLN A 25 5.78 21.82 40.12
N SER A 26 5.78 21.98 38.80
CA SER A 26 5.95 23.29 38.16
C SER A 26 4.83 23.53 37.15
N ASN A 27 4.01 24.53 37.42
CA ASN A 27 3.11 25.14 36.44
C ASN A 27 3.90 25.61 35.21
N GLN A 28 3.31 25.49 34.03
CA GLN A 28 3.42 26.54 33.02
C GLN A 28 2.04 26.88 32.46
N GLN A 29 1.69 28.17 32.57
CA GLN A 29 0.59 28.78 31.85
C GLN A 29 1.06 29.07 30.43
N TYR A 30 0.22 28.87 29.42
CA TYR A 30 0.41 29.50 28.12
C TYR A 30 -0.58 30.67 27.96
N SER A 31 -0.02 31.86 27.79
CA SER A 31 -0.74 33.10 27.60
C SER A 31 -1.22 33.26 26.17
N SER A 32 -2.48 33.67 25.99
CA SER A 32 -3.00 34.17 24.72
C SER A 32 -2.35 35.50 24.36
N ALA A 33 -1.66 35.58 23.21
CA ALA A 33 -1.25 36.83 22.60
C ALA A 33 -1.51 36.79 21.09
N SER A 34 -2.28 37.75 20.60
CA SER A 34 -2.64 37.90 19.19
C SER A 34 -1.55 38.64 18.40
N SER A 35 -1.12 38.08 17.27
CA SER A 35 -0.38 38.84 16.25
C SER A 35 -1.01 38.60 14.87
N GLN A 36 -1.69 39.62 14.34
CA GLN A 36 -2.13 39.63 12.95
C GLN A 36 -0.94 39.88 12.02
N THR A 37 -0.66 38.93 11.12
CA THR A 37 0.06 39.20 9.86
C THR A 37 -0.61 38.38 8.76
N GLY A 38 -1.36 39.03 7.89
CA GLY A 38 -2.06 38.37 6.79
C GLY A 38 -1.10 37.89 5.71
N TRP A 39 -1.39 36.73 5.13
CA TRP A 39 -0.76 36.25 3.90
C TRP A 39 -1.82 36.02 2.83
N THR A 40 -1.78 36.85 1.80
CA THR A 40 -2.61 36.77 0.60
C THR A 40 -2.09 35.69 -0.36
N GLN A 41 -2.97 35.24 -1.26
CA GLN A 41 -2.64 34.32 -2.35
C GLN A 41 -1.41 34.77 -3.16
N ALA A 42 -0.58 33.81 -3.58
CA ALA A 42 0.39 33.99 -4.66
C ALA A 42 0.35 32.78 -5.60
N SER A 43 -0.50 32.87 -6.63
CA SER A 43 -0.49 31.96 -7.78
C SER A 43 0.63 32.35 -8.74
N ALA A 44 1.63 31.49 -8.93
CA ALA A 44 2.69 31.70 -9.91
C ALA A 44 2.22 31.27 -11.32
N ALA A 45 1.74 32.22 -12.11
CA ALA A 45 1.51 32.04 -13.55
C ALA A 45 2.75 32.51 -14.33
N ALA A 46 3.27 31.68 -15.23
CA ALA A 46 4.39 32.05 -16.09
C ALA A 46 3.94 33.03 -17.20
N SER A 47 4.77 34.05 -17.43
CA SER A 47 4.51 35.18 -18.32
C SER A 47 4.61 34.83 -19.81
N SER A 48 3.66 35.33 -20.61
CA SER A 48 3.82 35.57 -22.05
C SER A 48 3.63 37.08 -22.33
N PRO A 49 4.43 37.70 -23.21
CA PRO A 49 4.36 39.15 -23.43
C PRO A 49 3.20 39.58 -24.34
N SER A 50 2.53 40.68 -23.97
CA SER A 50 1.75 41.56 -24.86
C SER A 50 2.64 42.17 -25.96
N SER A 51 2.18 42.66 -27.11
CA SER A 51 1.02 43.51 -27.43
C SER A 51 0.81 43.54 -28.97
N GLY A 52 -0.26 44.06 -29.58
CA GLY A 52 -1.51 44.68 -29.09
C GLY A 52 -2.34 45.26 -30.27
N GLN A 53 -3.64 45.47 -30.03
CA GLN A 53 -4.62 46.33 -30.74
C GLN A 53 -4.52 46.56 -32.28
N GLY A 54 -5.62 46.28 -32.99
CA GLY A 54 -5.82 46.68 -34.39
C GLY A 54 -6.87 47.79 -34.58
N SER A 55 -7.13 48.17 -35.84
CA SER A 55 -8.40 48.76 -36.32
C SER A 55 -8.42 48.89 -37.86
N SER A 56 -9.52 48.43 -38.48
CA SER A 56 -10.16 48.86 -39.74
C SER A 56 -9.35 49.51 -40.90
N ALA A 57 -9.49 48.97 -42.13
CA ALA A 57 -10.24 49.63 -43.22
C ALA A 57 -10.34 48.82 -44.55
N SER A 58 -11.51 48.93 -45.22
CA SER A 58 -11.78 48.87 -46.68
C SER A 58 -11.36 47.68 -47.58
N THR A 59 -12.39 47.06 -48.18
CA THR A 59 -12.48 46.28 -49.44
C THR A 59 -12.42 47.21 -50.70
N PRO A 60 -12.60 46.79 -52.00
CA PRO A 60 -13.02 45.48 -52.56
C PRO A 60 -12.39 45.00 -53.90
N SER A 61 -12.65 43.71 -54.24
CA SER A 61 -12.96 43.18 -55.60
C SER A 61 -13.47 41.73 -55.46
N THR A 62 -14.75 41.43 -55.73
CA THR A 62 -15.34 40.93 -57.01
C THR A 62 -14.62 39.70 -57.60
N ASP A 63 -15.25 38.57 -57.96
CA ASP A 63 -16.69 38.28 -58.05
C ASP A 63 -17.02 36.76 -57.93
N SER A 64 -18.31 36.53 -57.67
CA SER A 64 -19.14 35.31 -57.74
C SER A 64 -18.94 34.43 -59.01
N THR A 65 -19.24 33.11 -59.03
CA THR A 65 -20.61 32.53 -58.98
C THR A 65 -20.64 30.99 -58.80
N THR A 66 -21.31 30.53 -57.74
CA THR A 66 -22.42 29.54 -57.66
C THR A 66 -22.57 28.34 -58.63
N SER A 67 -22.80 27.13 -58.07
CA SER A 67 -24.16 26.51 -58.03
C SER A 67 -24.30 25.30 -57.07
N SER A 68 -25.53 25.11 -56.57
CA SER A 68 -26.23 23.95 -55.93
C SER A 68 -25.54 22.58 -55.76
N GLY A 69 -25.91 21.74 -54.77
CA GLY A 69 -26.94 21.88 -53.72
C GLY A 69 -27.45 20.54 -53.14
N GLN A 70 -27.79 20.55 -51.85
CA GLN A 70 -28.61 19.62 -51.03
C GLN A 70 -28.96 18.17 -51.48
N GLY A 71 -28.88 17.24 -50.53
CA GLY A 71 -29.59 15.95 -50.57
C GLY A 71 -29.34 15.08 -49.33
N SER A 72 -30.37 14.85 -48.50
CA SER A 72 -30.28 14.02 -47.28
C SER A 72 -31.34 12.91 -47.26
N SER A 73 -31.07 11.87 -46.45
CA SER A 73 -32.02 10.93 -45.82
C SER A 73 -32.35 9.55 -46.46
N ALA A 74 -32.77 8.64 -45.58
CA ALA A 74 -33.59 7.41 -45.78
C ALA A 74 -32.92 6.01 -45.96
N SER A 75 -32.41 5.45 -44.86
CA SER A 75 -32.76 4.15 -44.23
C SER A 75 -33.36 2.92 -44.99
N THR A 76 -32.78 1.73 -44.68
CA THR A 76 -33.39 0.36 -44.48
C THR A 76 -33.92 -0.47 -45.68
N PRO A 77 -34.09 -1.83 -45.59
CA PRO A 77 -33.65 -2.84 -44.60
C PRO A 77 -33.01 -4.15 -45.19
N SER A 78 -32.81 -5.15 -44.31
CA SER A 78 -32.20 -6.52 -44.43
C SER A 78 -32.87 -7.58 -45.31
N THR A 79 -32.15 -8.68 -45.67
CA THR A 79 -32.45 -10.11 -45.29
C THR A 79 -31.51 -11.18 -45.95
N GLY A 80 -31.37 -12.37 -45.32
CA GLY A 80 -30.87 -13.66 -45.89
C GLY A 80 -29.34 -13.89 -45.84
N SER A 81 -28.75 -14.83 -45.06
CA SER A 81 -28.89 -16.31 -44.92
C SER A 81 -28.09 -17.15 -45.95
N GLY A 82 -27.13 -17.97 -45.48
CA GLY A 82 -26.32 -18.93 -46.26
C GLY A 82 -25.26 -19.64 -45.41
N ASP A 83 -24.92 -20.90 -45.71
CA ASP A 83 -24.34 -21.88 -44.76
C ASP A 83 -23.06 -22.60 -45.27
N SER A 84 -22.31 -23.20 -44.33
CA SER A 84 -21.53 -24.46 -44.42
C SER A 84 -20.03 -24.49 -44.79
N THR A 85 -19.41 -25.58 -44.29
CA THR A 85 -18.04 -26.13 -44.48
C THR A 85 -16.88 -25.40 -43.77
N GLN A 86 -16.02 -25.99 -42.91
CA GLN A 86 -15.43 -27.33 -42.65
C GLN A 86 -13.94 -27.44 -43.06
N GLN A 87 -13.18 -28.20 -42.25
CA GLN A 87 -11.74 -28.52 -42.37
C GLN A 87 -10.80 -27.33 -42.09
N GLY A 88 -9.60 -27.52 -41.53
CA GLY A 88 -8.98 -28.75 -41.03
C GLY A 88 -7.45 -28.63 -40.99
N GLU A 89 -6.82 -29.56 -40.28
CA GLU A 89 -5.39 -29.90 -40.32
C GLU A 89 -4.34 -29.06 -39.55
N GLN A 90 -3.27 -29.78 -39.22
CA GLN A 90 -2.15 -29.41 -38.37
C GLN A 90 -0.91 -29.11 -39.23
N SER A 91 0.00 -28.27 -38.73
CA SER A 91 1.45 -28.43 -38.86
C SER A 91 2.11 -27.37 -37.96
N SER A 92 3.10 -27.63 -37.11
CA SER A 92 4.36 -28.37 -37.26
C SER A 92 5.31 -27.75 -38.30
N ASN A 93 6.15 -26.79 -37.87
CA ASN A 93 7.58 -27.06 -37.95
C ASN A 93 8.43 -26.15 -37.06
N ALA A 94 9.53 -26.72 -36.58
CA ALA A 94 10.68 -25.95 -36.10
C ALA A 94 11.70 -25.81 -37.23
N SER A 95 12.50 -24.73 -37.23
CA SER A 95 13.83 -24.70 -37.85
C SER A 95 14.64 -23.52 -37.30
N THR A 96 15.88 -23.81 -36.90
CA THR A 96 16.88 -22.86 -36.40
C THR A 96 17.83 -22.44 -37.55
N PRO A 97 19.05 -21.92 -37.29
CA PRO A 97 19.33 -20.49 -37.40
C PRO A 97 20.26 -20.12 -38.57
N SER A 98 20.43 -18.82 -38.81
CA SER A 98 21.43 -18.30 -39.77
C SER A 98 22.58 -17.60 -39.05
N SER A 99 23.80 -17.89 -39.50
CA SER A 99 25.07 -17.34 -39.00
C SER A 99 25.57 -16.17 -39.87
N GLY A 100 26.19 -15.16 -39.25
CA GLY A 100 26.94 -14.13 -39.97
C GLY A 100 28.02 -13.49 -39.09
N GLN A 101 29.29 -13.73 -39.41
CA GLN A 101 30.43 -13.05 -38.78
C GLN A 101 30.70 -11.70 -39.47
N GLY A 102 31.27 -10.74 -38.71
CA GLY A 102 31.78 -9.48 -39.25
C GLY A 102 32.64 -8.76 -38.21
N SER A 103 33.95 -9.00 -38.26
CA SER A 103 34.92 -8.42 -37.31
C SER A 103 35.50 -7.10 -37.81
N SER A 104 35.71 -6.15 -36.90
CA SER A 104 36.81 -5.18 -37.00
C SER A 104 37.14 -4.62 -35.60
N ALA A 105 38.44 -4.44 -35.35
CA ALA A 105 38.98 -4.01 -34.05
C ALA A 105 39.92 -2.83 -34.24
N SER A 106 39.93 -1.90 -33.29
CA SER A 106 40.86 -0.76 -33.22
C SER A 106 41.20 -0.41 -31.77
N THR A 107 42.48 -0.51 -31.41
CA THR A 107 43.13 -0.16 -30.14
C THR A 107 44.63 0.02 -30.40
N PRO A 108 45.45 0.63 -29.51
CA PRO A 108 45.18 1.61 -28.46
C PRO A 108 46.14 2.84 -28.54
N SER A 109 46.10 3.74 -27.55
CA SER A 109 47.19 4.70 -27.25
C SER A 109 47.41 4.81 -25.73
N THR A 110 48.67 4.73 -25.29
CA THR A 110 49.15 4.99 -23.91
C THR A 110 49.57 6.48 -23.78
N ASP A 111 49.57 7.16 -22.62
CA ASP A 111 50.64 7.24 -21.60
C ASP A 111 50.41 8.51 -20.71
N SER A 112 50.96 8.76 -19.51
CA SER A 112 51.62 7.90 -18.50
C SER A 112 51.77 8.61 -17.12
N THR A 113 52.09 7.81 -16.09
CA THR A 113 52.79 8.15 -14.81
C THR A 113 52.15 9.05 -13.70
N PRO A 114 52.59 8.89 -12.41
CA PRO A 114 51.78 9.24 -11.24
C PRO A 114 52.39 10.35 -10.33
N SER A 115 51.67 10.71 -9.25
CA SER A 115 52.25 11.45 -8.10
C SER A 115 51.78 10.88 -6.76
N SER A 116 52.65 11.01 -5.75
CA SER A 116 52.60 10.38 -4.42
C SER A 116 51.79 11.17 -3.38
N GLY A 117 51.23 10.47 -2.40
CA GLY A 117 50.66 11.06 -1.19
C GLY A 117 50.58 10.06 -0.03
N GLN A 118 51.69 9.81 0.66
CA GLN A 118 51.69 9.07 1.93
C GLN A 118 51.13 9.94 3.06
N GLY A 119 50.32 9.33 3.93
CA GLY A 119 49.77 9.97 5.14
C GLY A 119 49.50 8.92 6.21
N SER A 120 50.55 8.33 6.76
CA SER A 120 50.45 7.33 7.82
C SER A 120 50.19 7.96 9.18
N SER A 121 49.24 7.42 9.94
CA SER A 121 49.20 7.51 11.41
C SER A 121 48.69 6.18 11.96
N ALA A 122 49.56 5.48 12.68
CA ALA A 122 49.22 4.21 13.34
C ALA A 122 48.92 4.43 14.82
N SER A 123 48.00 3.64 15.36
CA SER A 123 47.91 3.34 16.80
C SER A 123 47.55 1.87 16.96
N THR A 124 48.38 1.15 17.70
CA THR A 124 48.35 -0.31 17.91
C THR A 124 47.42 -0.74 19.06
N PRO A 125 47.12 -2.04 19.23
CA PRO A 125 45.91 -2.51 19.90
C PRO A 125 46.10 -2.82 21.38
N SER A 126 44.98 -3.01 22.08
CA SER A 126 44.90 -3.70 23.37
C SER A 126 43.96 -4.91 23.27
N THR A 127 44.53 -6.09 23.37
CA THR A 127 43.85 -7.33 23.77
C THR A 127 43.43 -7.23 25.24
N ASP A 128 42.28 -7.81 25.65
CA ASP A 128 42.33 -9.13 26.33
C ASP A 128 40.95 -9.80 26.62
N SER A 129 40.99 -11.13 26.67
CA SER A 129 40.27 -12.04 27.59
C SER A 129 38.72 -12.16 27.69
N THR A 130 38.22 -13.22 27.04
CA THR A 130 37.44 -14.37 27.61
C THR A 130 36.09 -14.25 28.35
N SER A 131 35.10 -15.00 27.82
CA SER A 131 34.15 -15.93 28.49
C SER A 131 33.18 -15.40 29.58
N SER A 132 31.87 -15.70 29.56
CA SER A 132 31.32 -17.06 29.67
C SER A 132 29.77 -17.05 29.68
N SER A 133 29.16 -18.24 29.61
CA SER A 133 27.73 -18.51 29.42
C SER A 133 26.92 -18.82 30.70
N ALA A 134 25.66 -18.38 30.75
CA ALA A 134 24.50 -19.00 31.43
C ALA A 134 23.25 -18.21 30.98
N GLN A 135 22.15 -18.73 30.40
CA GLN A 135 21.34 -19.93 30.66
C GLN A 135 20.81 -20.05 32.10
N GLY A 136 19.50 -19.83 32.25
CA GLY A 136 18.75 -20.01 33.50
C GLY A 136 17.27 -20.26 33.21
N SER A 137 16.85 -21.52 33.30
CA SER A 137 15.47 -21.97 33.05
C SER A 137 14.79 -22.42 34.35
N SER A 138 13.53 -22.00 34.56
CA SER A 138 12.57 -22.60 35.51
C SER A 138 11.20 -21.92 35.27
N ALA A 139 10.10 -22.55 34.85
CA ALA A 139 9.51 -23.85 35.19
C ALA A 139 9.08 -23.96 36.67
N SER A 140 7.77 -23.83 36.95
CA SER A 140 7.01 -24.63 37.93
C SER A 140 5.51 -24.26 37.95
N THR A 141 4.69 -25.13 37.39
CA THR A 141 3.29 -25.42 37.77
C THR A 141 3.26 -26.07 39.18
N PRO A 142 2.14 -26.13 39.96
CA PRO A 142 1.00 -26.99 39.59
C PRO A 142 -0.44 -26.61 40.02
N SER A 143 -1.34 -27.30 39.34
CA SER A 143 -2.79 -27.55 39.48
C SER A 143 -3.45 -27.57 40.87
N THR A 144 -4.74 -27.20 40.88
CA THR A 144 -5.93 -27.98 41.34
C THR A 144 -7.19 -27.13 41.05
N SER A 145 -8.44 -27.58 40.84
CA SER A 145 -9.13 -28.82 40.38
C SER A 145 -10.62 -28.68 40.79
N SER A 146 -11.54 -29.48 40.22
CA SER A 146 -13.01 -29.50 40.42
C SER A 146 -13.80 -28.34 39.76
N SER A 147 -14.80 -28.53 38.90
CA SER A 147 -15.90 -29.53 38.73
C SER A 147 -17.21 -29.10 39.43
N GLY A 148 -18.27 -28.96 38.63
CA GLY A 148 -19.63 -28.64 39.08
C GLY A 148 -20.59 -28.59 37.90
N ASP A 149 -21.33 -29.67 37.69
CA ASP A 149 -22.31 -29.87 36.61
C ASP A 149 -23.75 -29.62 37.10
N SER A 150 -24.68 -29.60 36.14
CA SER A 150 -26.10 -30.00 36.24
C SER A 150 -27.21 -28.93 36.33
N THR A 151 -27.94 -28.87 35.20
CA THR A 151 -29.41 -28.95 35.04
C THR A 151 -30.38 -27.86 35.53
N GLN A 152 -31.06 -27.27 34.53
CA GLN A 152 -32.52 -27.12 34.37
C GLN A 152 -33.43 -27.00 35.61
N GLN A 153 -34.29 -25.97 35.61
CA GLN A 153 -35.73 -26.23 35.42
C GLN A 153 -36.51 -25.01 34.91
N SER A 154 -37.57 -25.29 34.15
CA SER A 154 -38.58 -24.35 33.67
C SER A 154 -39.74 -24.21 34.66
N SER A 155 -40.33 -23.03 34.79
CA SER A 155 -41.72 -22.89 35.27
C SER A 155 -42.48 -21.79 34.55
N SER A 156 -43.67 -22.16 34.06
CA SER A 156 -44.63 -21.28 33.40
C SER A 156 -45.65 -20.73 34.39
N SER A 157 -46.03 -19.46 34.26
CA SER A 157 -47.26 -18.91 34.85
C SER A 157 -47.85 -17.82 33.96
N GLN A 158 -49.13 -17.96 33.59
CA GLN A 158 -49.93 -16.90 32.97
C GLN A 158 -50.70 -16.13 34.05
N SER A 159 -50.81 -14.81 33.95
CA SER A 159 -52.03 -14.10 34.36
C SER A 159 -52.16 -12.72 33.68
N THR A 160 -53.28 -12.58 32.97
CA THR A 160 -54.14 -11.38 32.77
C THR A 160 -53.59 -9.95 32.76
N GLN A 161 -54.12 -9.21 31.78
CA GLN A 161 -53.97 -7.78 31.52
C GLN A 161 -54.35 -6.87 32.71
N GLN A 162 -53.66 -5.75 32.85
CA GLN A 162 -54.33 -4.49 33.19
C GLN A 162 -53.68 -3.30 32.47
N GLN A 163 -54.52 -2.45 31.90
CA GLN A 163 -54.14 -1.31 31.06
C GLN A 163 -53.99 -0.07 31.95
N SER A 164 -52.81 0.54 31.99
CA SER A 164 -52.61 1.86 32.60
C SER A 164 -51.75 2.75 31.71
N SER A 165 -52.28 3.92 31.38
CA SER A 165 -51.62 4.95 30.57
C SER A 165 -50.63 5.73 31.43
N THR A 166 -49.35 5.76 31.04
CA THR A 166 -48.40 6.76 31.54
C THR A 166 -47.50 7.23 30.39
N ALA A 167 -47.33 8.54 30.25
CA ALA A 167 -46.54 9.12 29.19
C ALA A 167 -45.08 9.35 29.59
N SER A 168 -44.20 9.40 28.59
CA SER A 168 -42.85 9.98 28.62
C SER A 168 -41.80 9.34 29.56
N SER A 169 -40.96 8.49 28.95
CA SER A 169 -39.57 8.91 28.75
C SER A 169 -39.08 8.36 27.41
N GLY A 170 -38.61 9.25 26.53
CA GLY A 170 -38.11 8.84 25.22
C GLY A 170 -36.82 8.04 25.38
N SER A 171 -36.85 6.76 25.01
CA SER A 171 -35.63 6.01 24.66
C SER A 171 -34.86 6.82 23.62
N PRO A 172 -33.52 6.93 23.67
CA PRO A 172 -32.78 7.75 22.73
C PRO A 172 -33.07 7.26 21.31
N THR A 173 -33.72 8.12 20.52
CA THR A 173 -34.08 7.83 19.14
C THR A 173 -32.84 7.32 18.42
N ALA A 174 -32.90 6.09 17.90
CA ALA A 174 -31.83 5.54 17.09
C ALA A 174 -31.52 6.57 15.98
N SER A 175 -30.30 7.13 16.01
CA SER A 175 -29.89 8.20 15.09
C SER A 175 -30.15 7.72 13.67
N SER A 176 -31.15 8.34 13.02
CA SER A 176 -31.60 7.96 11.68
C SER A 176 -30.40 8.04 10.75
N ALA A 177 -30.01 6.89 10.21
CA ALA A 177 -28.83 6.82 9.35
C ALA A 177 -29.01 7.71 8.13
N CYS A 178 -27.97 8.48 7.79
CA CYS A 178 -27.94 9.30 6.61
C CYS A 178 -27.68 8.41 5.40
N THR A 179 -28.73 8.07 4.66
CA THR A 179 -28.63 7.18 3.51
C THR A 179 -28.37 7.98 2.22
N LEU A 180 -27.22 7.75 1.60
CA LEU A 180 -26.91 8.18 0.23
C LEU A 180 -27.30 7.04 -0.73
N THR A 181 -28.22 7.30 -1.67
CA THR A 181 -28.72 6.30 -2.62
C THR A 181 -29.19 6.93 -3.93
N GLY A 182 -29.36 6.12 -4.98
CA GLY A 182 -29.72 6.62 -6.31
C GLY A 182 -28.54 7.33 -6.98
N THR A 183 -28.75 8.52 -7.56
CA THR A 183 -27.66 9.31 -8.14
C THR A 183 -27.00 10.18 -7.08
N TYR A 184 -25.67 10.12 -6.95
CA TYR A 184 -24.92 10.95 -6.01
C TYR A 184 -25.00 12.44 -6.38
N SER A 185 -25.51 13.24 -5.45
CA SER A 185 -25.44 14.70 -5.52
C SER A 185 -24.10 15.18 -4.98
N LYS A 186 -23.30 15.83 -5.84
CA LYS A 186 -22.01 16.42 -5.45
C LYS A 186 -22.19 17.41 -4.29
N GLY A 187 -21.44 17.21 -3.21
CA GLY A 187 -21.55 18.03 -2.01
C GLY A 187 -22.72 17.66 -1.09
N ALA A 188 -23.25 16.43 -1.17
CA ALA A 188 -24.19 15.90 -0.20
C ALA A 188 -23.62 16.00 1.23
N ASP A 189 -24.29 16.76 2.10
CA ASP A 189 -23.82 16.98 3.47
C ASP A 189 -24.08 15.77 4.36
N VAL A 190 -23.00 15.18 4.87
CA VAL A 190 -23.00 14.08 5.84
C VAL A 190 -22.30 14.46 7.15
N SER A 191 -22.02 15.75 7.37
CA SER A 191 -21.17 16.22 8.48
C SER A 191 -21.78 16.11 9.86
N SER A 192 -23.11 16.12 9.96
CA SER A 192 -23.85 15.84 11.20
C SER A 192 -24.07 14.34 11.45
N CYS A 193 -23.78 13.48 10.47
CA CYS A 193 -24.17 12.08 10.48
C CYS A 193 -23.18 11.21 11.27
N LYS A 194 -23.68 10.46 12.26
CA LYS A 194 -22.90 9.41 12.96
C LYS A 194 -22.98 8.04 12.29
N ASN A 195 -24.09 7.76 11.61
CA ASN A 195 -24.27 6.57 10.80
C ASN A 195 -24.59 7.02 9.37
N ILE A 196 -23.74 6.64 8.41
CA ILE A 196 -23.89 6.95 6.99
C ILE A 196 -24.02 5.63 6.25
N VAL A 197 -25.07 5.48 5.44
CA VAL A 197 -25.28 4.28 4.62
C VAL A 197 -25.18 4.68 3.16
N ILE A 198 -24.26 4.08 2.42
CA ILE A 198 -24.04 4.32 1.00
C ILE A 198 -24.60 3.10 0.27
N LYS A 199 -25.81 3.24 -0.28
CA LYS A 199 -26.62 2.13 -0.78
C LYS A 199 -27.00 2.34 -2.23
N GLU A 200 -26.59 1.42 -3.11
CA GLU A 200 -27.02 1.42 -4.52
C GLU A 200 -26.81 2.80 -5.19
N LEU A 201 -25.61 3.35 -5.01
CA LEU A 201 -25.28 4.73 -5.37
C LEU A 201 -24.55 4.80 -6.72
N SER A 202 -25.05 5.59 -7.65
CA SER A 202 -24.41 5.89 -8.93
C SER A 202 -23.73 7.26 -8.87
N VAL A 203 -22.40 7.29 -8.94
CA VAL A 203 -21.59 8.51 -8.90
C VAL A 203 -21.39 9.05 -10.32
N PRO A 204 -21.77 10.32 -10.60
CA PRO A 204 -21.61 10.92 -11.92
C PRO A 204 -20.16 11.00 -12.42
N ALA A 205 -20.00 11.20 -13.73
CA ALA A 205 -18.70 11.39 -14.37
C ALA A 205 -17.94 12.58 -13.76
N SER A 206 -16.61 12.50 -13.71
CA SER A 206 -15.72 13.53 -13.15
C SER A 206 -16.10 14.00 -11.74
N THR A 207 -16.71 13.13 -10.94
CA THR A 207 -17.19 13.43 -9.59
C THR A 207 -16.62 12.45 -8.57
N THR A 208 -16.06 12.98 -7.48
CA THR A 208 -15.62 12.19 -6.32
C THR A 208 -16.80 11.97 -5.38
N LEU A 209 -16.99 10.75 -4.90
CA LEU A 209 -17.74 10.47 -3.68
C LEU A 209 -16.93 11.03 -2.50
N ASP A 210 -17.28 12.24 -2.08
CA ASP A 210 -16.54 13.02 -1.10
C ASP A 210 -17.05 12.72 0.31
N LEU A 211 -16.17 12.12 1.12
CA LEU A 211 -16.38 11.77 2.52
C LEU A 211 -15.34 12.48 3.40
N THR A 212 -14.82 13.64 2.99
CA THR A 212 -13.82 14.40 3.75
C THR A 212 -14.38 15.13 4.98
N ASN A 213 -15.67 15.47 4.95
CA ASN A 213 -16.35 16.22 6.02
C ASN A 213 -17.26 15.32 6.87
N VAL A 214 -16.88 14.05 7.10
CA VAL A 214 -17.65 13.14 7.97
C VAL A 214 -17.37 13.43 9.45
N ALA A 215 -18.37 13.21 10.31
CA ALA A 215 -18.20 13.45 11.73
C ALA A 215 -17.14 12.53 12.34
N LYS A 216 -16.32 13.04 13.28
CA LYS A 216 -15.44 12.19 14.11
C LYS A 216 -16.25 11.06 14.77
N GLY A 217 -15.76 9.83 14.70
CA GLY A 217 -16.47 8.65 15.20
C GLY A 217 -17.59 8.12 14.29
N ALA A 218 -17.70 8.58 13.03
CA ALA A 218 -18.75 8.13 12.12
C ALA A 218 -18.55 6.68 11.65
N THR A 219 -19.65 5.95 11.56
CA THR A 219 -19.74 4.66 10.86
C THR A 219 -20.27 4.90 9.44
N ILE A 220 -19.55 4.39 8.45
CA ILE A 220 -19.91 4.46 7.02
C ILE A 220 -20.10 3.01 6.54
N THR A 221 -21.28 2.70 6.01
CA THR A 221 -21.63 1.33 5.58
C THR A 221 -21.97 1.30 4.10
N PHE A 222 -21.23 0.52 3.31
CA PHE A 222 -21.53 0.27 1.91
C PHE A 222 -22.53 -0.91 1.76
N GLU A 223 -23.64 -0.67 1.06
CA GLU A 223 -24.69 -1.64 0.75
C GLU A 223 -24.98 -1.70 -0.76
N GLY A 224 -25.36 -2.88 -1.26
CA GLY A 224 -25.63 -3.08 -2.68
C GLY A 224 -24.39 -2.80 -3.54
N THR A 225 -24.60 -2.18 -4.71
CA THR A 225 -23.50 -1.81 -5.63
C THR A 225 -23.41 -0.30 -5.79
N THR A 226 -22.25 0.28 -5.49
CA THR A 226 -21.89 1.64 -5.89
C THR A 226 -21.16 1.61 -7.22
N THR A 227 -21.53 2.47 -8.16
CA THR A 227 -20.89 2.58 -9.49
C THR A 227 -20.37 3.98 -9.76
N PHE A 228 -19.41 4.12 -10.67
CA PHE A 228 -18.81 5.39 -11.06
C PHE A 228 -18.82 5.51 -12.58
N ALA A 229 -19.41 6.58 -13.13
CA ALA A 229 -19.48 6.77 -14.57
C ALA A 229 -18.10 7.11 -15.18
N GLU A 230 -17.90 6.74 -16.45
CA GLU A 230 -16.61 6.94 -17.14
C GLU A 230 -16.23 8.42 -17.27
N ALA A 231 -14.98 8.73 -16.96
CA ALA A 231 -14.33 9.99 -17.32
C ALA A 231 -12.81 9.82 -17.35
N GLU A 232 -12.11 10.53 -18.23
CA GLU A 232 -10.65 10.53 -18.28
C GLU A 232 -10.11 11.67 -17.39
N TRP A 233 -9.90 11.36 -16.09
CA TRP A 233 -9.48 12.30 -15.04
C TRP A 233 -8.73 11.58 -13.91
N GLU A 234 -7.89 12.30 -13.16
CA GLU A 234 -6.99 11.71 -12.14
C GLU A 234 -7.72 11.15 -10.90
N GLY A 235 -9.01 11.47 -10.75
CA GLY A 235 -9.82 11.08 -9.60
C GLY A 235 -9.47 11.85 -8.31
N PRO A 236 -9.81 11.31 -7.13
CA PRO A 236 -10.18 9.91 -6.91
C PRO A 236 -11.68 9.66 -7.10
N LEU A 237 -12.08 8.40 -7.29
CA LEU A 237 -13.49 8.01 -7.30
C LEU A 237 -14.13 8.18 -5.90
N VAL A 238 -13.39 7.81 -4.85
CA VAL A 238 -13.76 8.02 -3.43
C VAL A 238 -12.63 8.74 -2.70
N LEU A 239 -12.96 9.76 -1.90
CA LEU A 239 -12.02 10.46 -1.02
C LEU A 239 -12.52 10.40 0.42
N LEU A 240 -11.67 9.93 1.34
CA LEU A 240 -11.97 9.85 2.77
C LEU A 240 -10.88 10.55 3.60
N THR A 241 -11.32 11.34 4.58
CA THR A 241 -10.50 12.00 5.60
C THR A 241 -11.26 11.95 6.93
N GLY A 242 -10.57 11.82 8.06
CA GLY A 242 -11.20 11.92 9.38
C GLY A 242 -10.57 11.03 10.45
N THR A 243 -11.20 10.99 11.62
CA THR A 243 -10.67 10.33 12.82
C THR A 243 -11.71 9.45 13.50
N ASP A 244 -11.25 8.33 14.08
CA ASP A 244 -12.07 7.32 14.77
C ASP A 244 -13.18 6.72 13.88
N LEU A 245 -12.94 6.64 12.57
CA LEU A 245 -13.95 6.19 11.59
C LEU A 245 -14.06 4.67 11.53
N THR A 246 -15.28 4.17 11.30
CA THR A 246 -15.53 2.76 10.94
C THR A 246 -16.16 2.69 9.55
N VAL A 247 -15.41 2.30 8.53
CA VAL A 247 -15.93 2.02 7.18
C VAL A 247 -16.15 0.51 7.06
N SER A 248 -17.36 0.09 6.70
CA SER A 248 -17.69 -1.34 6.61
C SER A 248 -18.84 -1.62 5.63
N GLY A 249 -19.42 -2.82 5.72
CA GLY A 249 -20.52 -3.27 4.88
C GLY A 249 -20.12 -4.41 3.96
N THR A 250 -21.11 -5.03 3.31
CA THR A 250 -20.92 -6.12 2.34
C THR A 250 -21.05 -5.63 0.89
N GLY A 251 -21.27 -4.33 0.69
CA GLY A 251 -21.44 -3.72 -0.63
C GLY A 251 -20.21 -3.88 -1.54
N THR A 252 -20.45 -3.64 -2.82
CA THR A 252 -19.42 -3.63 -3.88
C THR A 252 -19.31 -2.24 -4.47
N LEU A 253 -18.10 -1.72 -4.58
CA LEU A 253 -17.80 -0.51 -5.33
C LEU A 253 -17.21 -0.96 -6.68
N ASP A 254 -17.97 -0.85 -7.78
CA ASP A 254 -17.54 -1.23 -9.13
C ASP A 254 -17.07 0.00 -9.92
N GLY A 255 -15.76 0.08 -10.15
CA GLY A 255 -15.10 1.19 -10.86
C GLY A 255 -15.24 1.13 -12.38
N GLN A 256 -15.88 0.08 -12.92
CA GLN A 256 -16.11 -0.11 -14.35
C GLN A 256 -14.82 -0.07 -15.20
N GLY A 257 -13.70 -0.57 -14.63
CA GLY A 257 -12.36 -0.53 -15.21
C GLY A 257 -12.23 -0.98 -16.68
N ALA A 258 -13.11 -1.88 -17.14
CA ALA A 258 -13.17 -2.34 -18.54
C ALA A 258 -13.33 -1.22 -19.58
N LEU A 259 -13.92 -0.08 -19.19
CA LEU A 259 -14.04 1.13 -20.03
C LEU A 259 -12.68 1.80 -20.28
N TYR A 260 -11.73 1.60 -19.38
CA TYR A 260 -10.40 2.23 -19.38
C TYR A 260 -9.29 1.32 -19.90
N TRP A 261 -9.31 0.02 -19.54
CA TRP A 261 -8.14 -0.86 -19.70
C TRP A 261 -7.63 -0.98 -21.13
N LYS A 262 -8.51 -0.98 -22.14
CA LYS A 262 -8.11 -1.03 -23.57
C LYS A 262 -7.37 0.23 -24.03
N LYS A 263 -7.62 1.39 -23.41
CA LYS A 263 -6.92 2.66 -23.68
C LYS A 263 -5.59 2.73 -22.92
N GLY A 264 -5.44 1.95 -21.85
CA GLY A 264 -4.17 1.70 -21.16
C GLY A 264 -3.53 2.97 -20.60
N THR A 265 -2.23 3.15 -20.86
CA THR A 265 -1.45 4.32 -20.43
C THR A 265 -1.56 5.53 -21.37
N SER A 266 -2.36 5.44 -22.44
CA SER A 266 -2.60 6.55 -23.38
C SER A 266 -3.62 7.56 -22.87
N ILE A 267 -4.26 7.29 -21.73
CA ILE A 267 -5.23 8.17 -21.07
C ILE A 267 -4.91 8.31 -19.58
N THR A 268 -5.33 9.42 -18.99
CA THR A 268 -5.46 9.56 -17.54
C THR A 268 -6.62 8.67 -17.05
N ARG A 269 -6.41 7.98 -15.93
CA ARG A 269 -7.38 7.06 -15.32
C ARG A 269 -7.52 7.36 -13.82
N PRO A 270 -8.74 7.37 -13.25
CA PRO A 270 -8.93 7.80 -11.88
C PRO A 270 -8.40 6.77 -10.89
N VAL A 271 -7.66 7.25 -9.87
CA VAL A 271 -7.39 6.44 -8.66
C VAL A 271 -8.71 6.09 -7.98
N PHE A 272 -8.87 4.86 -7.50
CA PHE A 272 -10.15 4.42 -6.94
C PHE A 272 -10.44 5.09 -5.60
N PHE A 273 -9.73 4.69 -4.55
CA PHE A 273 -10.02 5.06 -3.17
C PHE A 273 -8.81 5.79 -2.59
N ARG A 274 -8.97 7.10 -2.30
CA ARG A 274 -7.93 7.87 -1.61
C ARG A 274 -8.28 8.02 -0.14
N LEU A 275 -7.45 7.45 0.72
CA LEU A 275 -7.41 7.77 2.14
C LEU A 275 -6.39 8.89 2.31
N LYS A 276 -6.82 10.04 2.81
CA LYS A 276 -5.92 11.16 3.10
C LYS A 276 -6.18 11.65 4.51
N HIS A 277 -5.17 11.55 5.38
CA HIS A 277 -5.30 11.90 6.78
C HIS A 277 -6.47 11.18 7.46
N VAL A 278 -6.45 9.86 7.36
CA VAL A 278 -7.35 8.95 8.08
C VAL A 278 -6.62 8.44 9.32
N VAL A 279 -7.17 8.71 10.51
CA VAL A 279 -6.48 8.51 11.80
C VAL A 279 -7.31 7.63 12.73
N SER A 280 -6.68 6.69 13.44
CA SER A 280 -7.33 5.83 14.45
C SER A 280 -8.57 5.08 13.92
N SER A 281 -8.57 4.72 12.64
CA SER A 281 -9.78 4.29 11.91
C SER A 281 -9.70 2.83 11.46
N THR A 282 -10.85 2.25 11.11
CA THR A 282 -10.93 0.88 10.56
C THR A 282 -11.76 0.85 9.27
N LEU A 283 -11.22 0.21 8.23
CA LEU A 283 -11.92 -0.13 6.99
C LEU A 283 -12.02 -1.66 6.88
N LYS A 284 -13.23 -2.22 6.70
CA LYS A 284 -13.40 -3.69 6.71
C LYS A 284 -14.53 -4.28 5.87
N GLY A 285 -14.29 -5.47 5.32
CA GLY A 285 -15.32 -6.39 4.78
C GLY A 285 -16.01 -6.05 3.46
N PHE A 286 -15.83 -4.84 2.91
CA PHE A 286 -16.45 -4.45 1.64
C PHE A 286 -15.60 -4.85 0.43
N ASN A 287 -16.21 -4.81 -0.75
CA ASN A 287 -15.59 -5.25 -2.00
C ASN A 287 -15.32 -4.06 -2.93
N ILE A 288 -14.15 -4.06 -3.57
CA ILE A 288 -13.82 -3.18 -4.70
C ILE A 288 -13.68 -4.06 -5.94
N LYS A 289 -14.27 -3.62 -7.05
CA LYS A 289 -14.31 -4.38 -8.29
C LYS A 289 -13.92 -3.52 -9.49
N ASN A 290 -13.19 -4.12 -10.43
CA ASN A 290 -12.78 -3.54 -11.70
C ASN A 290 -12.15 -2.13 -11.55
N SER A 291 -11.01 -2.02 -10.88
CA SER A 291 -10.37 -0.71 -10.71
C SER A 291 -9.87 -0.16 -12.06
N PRO A 292 -10.15 1.11 -12.42
CA PRO A 292 -9.59 1.74 -13.63
C PRO A 292 -8.06 1.80 -13.63
N TYR A 293 -7.48 1.97 -12.45
CA TYR A 293 -6.06 2.23 -12.19
C TYR A 293 -5.74 1.76 -10.76
N ARG A 294 -4.81 2.42 -10.07
CA ARG A 294 -4.40 2.14 -8.70
C ARG A 294 -5.59 2.21 -7.74
N THR A 295 -5.72 1.21 -6.88
CA THR A 295 -6.92 0.97 -6.07
C THR A 295 -6.91 1.84 -4.81
N PHE A 296 -6.13 1.49 -3.78
CA PHE A 296 -5.97 2.37 -2.62
C PHE A 296 -4.75 3.27 -2.76
N SER A 297 -4.96 4.57 -2.58
CA SER A 297 -3.91 5.56 -2.36
C SER A 297 -4.03 6.04 -0.92
N VAL A 298 -3.14 5.55 -0.04
CA VAL A 298 -3.16 5.84 1.40
C VAL A 298 -2.06 6.83 1.73
N LEU A 299 -2.46 8.01 2.18
CA LEU A 299 -1.62 9.19 2.34
C LEU A 299 -1.81 9.79 3.73
N ASP A 300 -0.71 10.17 4.39
CA ASP A 300 -0.71 11.02 5.59
C ASP A 300 -1.57 10.43 6.74
N SER A 301 -1.73 9.11 6.79
CA SER A 301 -2.69 8.36 7.63
C SER A 301 -2.00 7.58 8.76
N GLU A 302 -2.67 7.48 9.91
CA GLU A 302 -2.06 6.98 11.15
C GLU A 302 -3.00 6.04 11.94
N ASP A 303 -2.43 5.06 12.67
CA ASP A 303 -3.17 4.13 13.54
C ASP A 303 -4.40 3.47 12.88
N THR A 304 -4.30 3.21 11.57
CA THR A 304 -5.45 2.83 10.74
C THR A 304 -5.34 1.40 10.22
N THR A 305 -6.42 0.64 10.39
CA THR A 305 -6.51 -0.77 9.98
C THR A 305 -7.41 -0.92 8.75
N ILE A 306 -6.89 -1.58 7.70
CA ILE A 306 -7.66 -2.02 6.53
C ILE A 306 -7.69 -3.56 6.58
N SER A 307 -8.87 -4.17 6.57
CA SER A 307 -8.97 -5.62 6.80
C SER A 307 -10.08 -6.34 6.05
N GLY A 308 -9.80 -7.56 5.59
CA GLY A 308 -10.81 -8.44 4.99
C GLY A 308 -11.52 -7.85 3.76
N LEU A 309 -10.86 -6.96 3.01
CA LEU A 309 -11.38 -6.42 1.75
C LEU A 309 -11.10 -7.38 0.60
N THR A 310 -12.01 -7.42 -0.38
CA THR A 310 -11.74 -8.06 -1.69
C THR A 310 -11.54 -6.98 -2.73
N LEU A 311 -10.38 -6.96 -3.38
CA LEU A 311 -10.04 -6.11 -4.51
C LEU A 311 -9.98 -7.01 -5.75
N ASP A 312 -11.06 -7.09 -6.52
CA ASP A 312 -11.16 -7.97 -7.68
C ASP A 312 -11.12 -7.19 -9.00
N SER A 313 -9.98 -7.27 -9.70
CA SER A 313 -9.82 -6.78 -11.07
C SER A 313 -9.41 -7.90 -12.04
N LYS A 314 -9.76 -9.18 -11.78
CA LYS A 314 -9.46 -10.32 -12.70
C LYS A 314 -9.97 -10.11 -14.12
N ALA A 315 -11.09 -9.40 -14.29
CA ALA A 315 -11.61 -9.06 -15.61
C ALA A 315 -10.63 -8.19 -16.44
N GLY A 316 -9.61 -7.61 -15.80
CA GLY A 316 -8.51 -6.88 -16.41
C GLY A 316 -7.29 -7.74 -16.75
N ASP A 317 -7.29 -9.05 -16.51
CA ASP A 317 -6.13 -9.90 -16.80
C ASP A 317 -5.71 -9.78 -18.28
N ASN A 318 -4.39 -9.70 -18.50
CA ASN A 318 -3.74 -9.44 -19.80
C ASN A 318 -3.95 -8.03 -20.40
N VAL A 319 -5.00 -7.28 -20.04
CA VAL A 319 -5.33 -5.98 -20.65
C VAL A 319 -5.05 -4.78 -19.73
N ALA A 320 -5.40 -4.86 -18.46
CA ALA A 320 -5.19 -3.80 -17.48
C ALA A 320 -3.72 -3.62 -17.14
N LYS A 321 -3.38 -2.41 -16.67
CA LYS A 321 -2.04 -1.98 -16.25
C LYS A 321 -2.16 -1.09 -15.03
N ASN A 322 -1.26 -1.24 -14.06
CA ASN A 322 -1.18 -0.39 -12.87
C ASN A 322 -2.50 -0.39 -12.08
N THR A 323 -2.99 -1.59 -11.77
CA THR A 323 -4.17 -1.83 -10.93
C THR A 323 -3.75 -2.13 -9.49
N ASP A 324 -2.74 -1.40 -9.01
CA ASP A 324 -2.08 -1.58 -7.72
C ASP A 324 -3.10 -1.71 -6.56
N GLY A 325 -2.82 -2.61 -5.61
CA GLY A 325 -3.70 -2.89 -4.48
C GLY A 325 -3.69 -1.75 -3.46
N PHE A 326 -2.52 -1.53 -2.84
CA PHE A 326 -2.31 -0.52 -1.81
C PHE A 326 -1.02 0.28 -2.06
N ASP A 327 -1.16 1.54 -2.48
CA ASP A 327 -0.07 2.52 -2.54
C ASP A 327 0.05 3.26 -1.21
N LEU A 328 1.24 3.26 -0.61
CA LEU A 328 1.49 3.93 0.68
C LEU A 328 2.54 5.05 0.55
N SER A 329 2.19 6.27 0.99
CA SER A 329 3.13 7.38 1.17
C SER A 329 2.86 8.15 2.48
N ARG A 330 3.92 8.40 3.26
CA ARG A 330 3.89 9.12 4.57
C ARG A 330 2.78 8.63 5.50
N ASN A 331 2.77 7.34 5.82
CA ASN A 331 1.84 6.80 6.81
C ASN A 331 2.59 6.30 8.05
N ASN A 332 1.86 6.05 9.14
CA ASN A 332 2.45 5.63 10.41
C ASN A 332 1.55 4.58 11.09
N ARG A 333 2.10 3.44 11.53
CA ARG A 333 1.34 2.38 12.23
C ARG A 333 0.10 1.88 11.47
N LEU A 334 0.21 1.70 10.15
CA LEU A 334 -0.84 1.09 9.34
C LEU A 334 -0.85 -0.43 9.48
N THR A 335 -2.06 -1.03 9.50
CA THR A 335 -2.23 -2.48 9.40
C THR A 335 -3.13 -2.82 8.21
N ILE A 336 -2.66 -3.69 7.30
CA ILE A 336 -3.41 -4.19 6.15
C ILE A 336 -3.45 -5.72 6.25
N SER A 337 -4.62 -6.31 6.52
CA SER A 337 -4.68 -7.75 6.88
C SER A 337 -5.89 -8.53 6.39
N GLY A 338 -5.66 -9.78 6.00
CA GLY A 338 -6.71 -10.69 5.52
C GLY A 338 -7.41 -10.25 4.22
N CYS A 339 -6.87 -9.25 3.51
CA CYS A 339 -7.40 -8.79 2.23
C CYS A 339 -7.07 -9.79 1.11
N THR A 340 -7.93 -9.85 0.10
CA THR A 340 -7.70 -10.62 -1.14
C THR A 340 -7.59 -9.65 -2.31
N VAL A 341 -6.49 -9.70 -3.04
CA VAL A 341 -6.17 -8.79 -4.14
C VAL A 341 -5.91 -9.60 -5.41
N TYR A 342 -6.71 -9.33 -6.44
CA TYR A 342 -6.53 -9.85 -7.79
C TYR A 342 -6.32 -8.68 -8.74
N ASN A 343 -5.11 -8.53 -9.26
CA ASN A 343 -4.73 -7.37 -10.05
C ASN A 343 -3.58 -7.67 -11.03
N GLN A 344 -3.09 -6.63 -11.70
CA GLN A 344 -2.08 -6.70 -12.76
C GLN A 344 -0.86 -5.79 -12.46
N ASP A 345 -0.69 -5.39 -11.20
CA ASP A 345 0.49 -4.64 -10.71
C ASP A 345 0.74 -4.94 -9.22
N ASP A 346 1.47 -4.11 -8.49
CA ASP A 346 1.83 -4.35 -7.10
C ASP A 346 0.62 -4.61 -6.17
N CYS A 347 0.68 -5.63 -5.33
CA CYS A 347 -0.32 -5.90 -4.30
C CYS A 347 -0.19 -4.88 -3.14
N LEU A 348 1.06 -4.56 -2.81
CA LEU A 348 1.49 -3.46 -1.95
C LEU A 348 2.60 -2.71 -2.69
N ALA A 349 2.50 -1.38 -2.78
CA ALA A 349 3.52 -0.50 -3.30
C ALA A 349 3.82 0.59 -2.25
N MET A 350 4.84 0.36 -1.42
CA MET A 350 5.16 1.24 -0.29
C MET A 350 6.27 2.22 -0.67
N GLN A 351 5.92 3.44 -1.10
CA GLN A 351 6.91 4.48 -1.42
C GLN A 351 7.45 5.17 -0.16
N SER A 352 6.61 5.33 0.87
CA SER A 352 6.99 5.79 2.21
C SER A 352 5.96 5.41 3.26
N SER A 353 6.38 4.90 4.41
CA SER A 353 5.54 4.68 5.60
C SER A 353 6.39 4.08 6.74
N ASN A 354 5.95 4.27 7.98
CA ASN A 354 6.58 3.75 9.18
C ASN A 354 5.68 2.71 9.87
N ASP A 355 6.29 1.74 10.56
CA ASP A 355 5.64 0.74 11.44
C ASP A 355 4.45 0.01 10.80
N THR A 356 4.59 -0.37 9.52
CA THR A 356 3.49 -0.91 8.71
C THR A 356 3.42 -2.42 8.79
N THR A 357 2.24 -2.99 9.04
CA THR A 357 2.00 -4.44 9.01
C THR A 357 1.15 -4.83 7.80
N PHE A 358 1.64 -5.76 6.98
CA PHE A 358 0.93 -6.37 5.85
C PHE A 358 0.84 -7.89 6.06
N ALA A 359 -0.28 -8.39 6.60
CA ALA A 359 -0.35 -9.75 7.16
C ALA A 359 -1.57 -10.58 6.74
N GLY A 360 -1.32 -11.85 6.37
CA GLY A 360 -2.38 -12.83 6.05
C GLY A 360 -3.18 -12.52 4.78
N ASN A 361 -2.67 -11.64 3.91
CA ASN A 361 -3.33 -11.27 2.66
C ASN A 361 -3.08 -12.33 1.57
N THR A 362 -3.96 -12.37 0.57
CA THR A 362 -3.76 -13.13 -0.68
C THR A 362 -3.57 -12.15 -1.83
N CYS A 363 -2.42 -12.22 -2.50
CA CYS A 363 -2.05 -11.44 -3.67
C CYS A 363 -1.99 -12.38 -4.88
N SER A 364 -2.68 -12.05 -5.98
CA SER A 364 -2.73 -12.92 -7.16
C SER A 364 -2.79 -12.14 -8.48
N GLY A 365 -2.06 -12.63 -9.50
CA GLY A 365 -1.95 -12.03 -10.84
C GLY A 365 -0.94 -10.88 -10.98
N GLY A 366 -0.64 -10.19 -9.88
CA GLY A 366 0.10 -8.93 -9.87
C GLY A 366 1.62 -9.03 -9.82
N HIS A 367 2.24 -7.97 -9.28
CA HIS A 367 3.69 -7.81 -9.18
C HIS A 367 4.29 -8.08 -7.79
N GLY A 368 3.50 -8.60 -6.85
CA GLY A 368 3.97 -9.01 -5.52
C GLY A 368 3.85 -7.93 -4.45
N ILE A 369 4.67 -8.04 -3.41
CA ILE A 369 4.69 -7.13 -2.25
C ILE A 369 5.95 -6.27 -2.34
N SER A 370 5.79 -5.01 -2.71
CA SER A 370 6.88 -4.10 -3.06
C SER A 370 7.10 -2.96 -2.05
N ILE A 371 8.36 -2.74 -1.69
CA ILE A 371 8.85 -1.41 -1.30
C ILE A 371 9.25 -0.65 -2.58
N GLY A 372 8.82 0.61 -2.67
CA GLY A 372 9.18 1.54 -3.72
C GLY A 372 8.23 1.63 -4.91
N SER A 373 8.63 2.21 -6.05
CA SER A 373 9.97 2.79 -6.29
C SER A 373 10.25 3.98 -5.35
N LEU A 374 11.28 3.85 -4.50
CA LEU A 374 11.62 4.84 -3.47
C LEU A 374 12.86 5.64 -3.89
N GLY A 375 12.86 6.94 -3.57
CA GLY A 375 14.02 7.82 -3.72
C GLY A 375 13.66 9.24 -4.17
N GLY A 376 14.25 10.21 -3.48
CA GLY A 376 14.10 11.65 -3.70
C GLY A 376 15.45 12.35 -3.89
N ASP A 377 15.43 13.67 -4.04
CA ASP A 377 16.66 14.48 -4.16
C ASP A 377 17.39 14.65 -2.81
N SER A 378 16.67 14.45 -1.71
CA SER A 378 17.18 14.38 -0.33
C SER A 378 16.37 13.34 0.45
N VAL A 379 16.89 12.87 1.59
CA VAL A 379 16.14 11.99 2.48
C VAL A 379 15.04 12.80 3.18
N THR A 380 13.78 12.47 2.92
CA THR A 380 12.61 13.03 3.60
C THR A 380 11.67 11.92 4.06
N GLU A 381 10.62 12.26 4.81
CA GLU A 381 9.54 11.31 5.14
C GLU A 381 8.91 10.67 3.89
N SER A 382 8.85 11.38 2.75
CA SER A 382 8.33 10.82 1.50
C SER A 382 9.25 9.78 0.86
N ASP A 383 10.51 9.71 1.32
CA ASP A 383 11.59 8.87 0.80
C ASP A 383 12.13 7.91 1.86
N THR A 384 11.33 7.67 2.91
CA THR A 384 11.67 6.82 4.06
C THR A 384 10.65 5.70 4.23
N VAL A 385 11.15 4.47 4.37
CA VAL A 385 10.41 3.30 4.84
C VAL A 385 11.15 2.73 6.05
N SER A 386 10.44 2.61 7.17
CA SER A 386 10.95 2.03 8.41
C SER A 386 9.96 1.03 9.00
N GLY A 387 10.44 -0.13 9.47
CA GLY A 387 9.62 -1.06 10.25
C GLY A 387 8.46 -1.72 9.48
N LEU A 388 8.69 -2.14 8.23
CA LEU A 388 7.70 -2.94 7.48
C LEU A 388 7.69 -4.40 7.98
N THR A 389 6.53 -4.91 8.40
CA THR A 389 6.30 -6.32 8.74
C THR A 389 5.36 -6.99 7.73
N VAL A 390 5.87 -7.90 6.91
CA VAL A 390 5.12 -8.68 5.91
C VAL A 390 5.01 -10.14 6.34
N LYS A 391 3.84 -10.57 6.82
CA LYS A 391 3.72 -11.87 7.51
C LYS A 391 2.61 -12.78 6.98
N ASN A 392 2.93 -14.06 6.75
CA ASN A 392 1.97 -15.13 6.44
C ASN A 392 1.08 -14.85 5.20
N ASN A 393 1.55 -14.08 4.23
CA ASN A 393 0.80 -13.78 3.00
C ASN A 393 0.94 -14.90 1.97
N LYS A 394 -0.07 -15.04 1.10
CA LYS A 394 -0.05 -15.89 -0.10
C LYS A 394 0.22 -15.02 -1.32
N ILE A 395 1.22 -15.37 -2.13
CA ILE A 395 1.53 -14.68 -3.37
C ILE A 395 1.48 -15.71 -4.50
N ILE A 396 0.58 -15.51 -5.46
CA ILE A 396 0.13 -16.54 -6.39
C ILE A 396 0.13 -15.98 -7.82
N ASP A 397 0.59 -16.74 -8.82
CA ASP A 397 0.53 -16.36 -10.24
C ASP A 397 1.06 -14.92 -10.49
N SER A 398 2.16 -14.56 -9.83
CA SER A 398 2.64 -13.17 -9.73
C SER A 398 4.06 -13.01 -10.28
N VAL A 399 4.38 -11.84 -10.83
CA VAL A 399 5.72 -11.57 -11.39
C VAL A 399 6.81 -11.60 -10.31
N ASN A 400 6.50 -11.15 -9.09
CA ASN A 400 7.44 -11.19 -7.98
C ASN A 400 6.75 -11.65 -6.70
N GLY A 401 7.53 -12.20 -5.77
CA GLY A 401 7.12 -12.45 -4.39
C GLY A 401 7.34 -11.20 -3.55
N ILE A 402 8.52 -11.11 -2.97
CA ILE A 402 9.00 -9.97 -2.19
C ILE A 402 9.85 -9.08 -3.10
N ARG A 403 9.62 -7.76 -3.07
CA ARG A 403 10.33 -6.82 -3.92
C ARG A 403 10.74 -5.52 -3.21
N ILE A 404 11.93 -5.01 -3.52
CA ILE A 404 12.40 -3.68 -3.15
C ILE A 404 12.97 -3.01 -4.41
N LYS A 405 12.50 -1.80 -4.72
CA LYS A 405 12.89 -0.99 -5.90
C LYS A 405 13.38 0.38 -5.44
N THR A 406 14.65 0.72 -5.64
CA THR A 406 15.16 2.07 -5.34
C THR A 406 15.68 2.77 -6.60
N ILE A 407 15.51 4.09 -6.65
CA ILE A 407 15.65 4.88 -7.88
C ILE A 407 17.09 5.32 -8.10
N ILE A 408 17.60 5.16 -9.33
CA ILE A 408 18.95 5.57 -9.73
C ILE A 408 19.24 7.04 -9.39
N GLY A 409 20.42 7.31 -8.82
CA GLY A 409 20.88 8.65 -8.45
C GLY A 409 20.06 9.38 -7.37
N LYS A 410 19.09 8.70 -6.74
CA LYS A 410 18.24 9.28 -5.67
C LYS A 410 18.62 8.76 -4.30
N GLN A 411 18.33 9.56 -3.28
CA GLN A 411 18.59 9.31 -1.86
C GLN A 411 17.29 8.90 -1.15
N GLY A 412 17.42 8.22 -0.01
CA GLY A 412 16.29 7.77 0.81
C GLY A 412 16.72 6.67 1.78
N THR A 413 15.77 6.09 2.51
CA THR A 413 16.04 5.03 3.48
C THR A 413 14.97 3.94 3.41
N VAL A 414 15.41 2.68 3.40
CA VAL A 414 14.62 1.48 3.64
C VAL A 414 15.29 0.73 4.78
N THR A 415 14.64 0.63 5.94
CA THR A 415 15.22 -0.03 7.11
C THR A 415 14.21 -0.89 7.87
N GLY A 416 14.68 -1.98 8.49
CA GLY A 416 13.87 -2.82 9.38
C GLY A 416 12.73 -3.56 8.68
N ALA A 417 12.87 -3.90 7.39
CA ALA A 417 11.84 -4.64 6.65
C ALA A 417 11.94 -6.15 6.92
N THR A 418 10.93 -6.70 7.59
CA THR A 418 10.85 -8.12 7.96
C THR A 418 9.75 -8.86 7.20
N TYR A 419 10.12 -9.91 6.49
CA TYR A 419 9.24 -10.78 5.74
C TYR A 419 9.25 -12.19 6.37
N THR A 420 8.14 -12.65 6.94
CA THR A 420 8.08 -13.91 7.70
C THR A 420 6.95 -14.84 7.24
N GLY A 421 7.27 -16.10 6.94
CA GLY A 421 6.29 -17.16 6.73
C GLY A 421 5.39 -16.99 5.50
N ASN A 422 5.82 -16.18 4.53
CA ASN A 422 5.07 -15.96 3.29
C ASN A 422 5.19 -17.18 2.35
N THR A 423 4.14 -17.48 1.59
CA THR A 423 4.08 -18.65 0.69
C THR A 423 3.88 -18.22 -0.76
N LEU A 424 4.70 -18.76 -1.66
CA LEU A 424 4.69 -18.48 -3.09
C LEU A 424 4.07 -19.65 -3.89
N SER A 425 3.34 -19.34 -4.95
CA SER A 425 2.85 -20.34 -5.90
C SER A 425 2.88 -19.79 -7.31
N ASN A 426 3.65 -20.41 -8.20
CA ASN A 426 3.77 -19.98 -9.60
C ASN A 426 4.21 -18.50 -9.71
N VAL A 427 5.28 -18.14 -9.00
CA VAL A 427 5.84 -16.79 -8.97
C VAL A 427 7.08 -16.73 -9.86
N LYS A 428 7.30 -15.67 -10.65
CA LYS A 428 8.51 -15.62 -11.50
C LYS A 428 9.78 -15.38 -10.67
N ASN A 429 9.83 -14.33 -9.85
CA ASN A 429 10.99 -14.04 -8.99
C ASN A 429 10.59 -14.03 -7.50
N ALA A 430 11.17 -14.89 -6.65
CA ALA A 430 10.76 -14.99 -5.25
C ALA A 430 11.20 -13.79 -4.38
N ILE A 431 12.47 -13.38 -4.49
CA ILE A 431 13.07 -12.23 -3.80
C ILE A 431 13.74 -11.34 -4.83
N VAL A 432 13.30 -10.07 -4.90
CA VAL A 432 13.81 -9.06 -5.84
C VAL A 432 14.30 -7.86 -5.07
N ILE A 433 15.58 -7.51 -5.15
CA ILE A 433 16.11 -6.28 -4.51
C ILE A 433 16.99 -5.55 -5.52
N HIS A 434 16.50 -4.43 -6.01
CA HIS A 434 17.09 -3.70 -7.13
C HIS A 434 17.27 -2.22 -6.79
N SER A 435 18.50 -1.73 -6.95
CA SER A 435 18.86 -0.31 -6.74
C SER A 435 19.22 0.41 -8.05
N ASP A 436 18.61 -0.05 -9.14
CA ASP A 436 18.83 0.39 -10.53
C ASP A 436 17.51 0.81 -11.22
N TYR A 437 16.45 1.11 -10.46
CA TYR A 437 15.13 1.38 -11.02
C TYR A 437 15.06 2.78 -11.66
N SER A 438 14.62 2.86 -12.91
CA SER A 438 14.35 4.12 -13.61
C SER A 438 12.85 4.36 -13.74
N LYS A 439 12.36 5.44 -13.11
CA LYS A 439 10.97 5.94 -13.29
C LYS A 439 10.66 6.24 -14.77
N ASN A 440 11.63 6.80 -15.51
CA ASN A 440 11.44 7.16 -16.92
C ASN A 440 11.33 5.94 -17.84
N LYS A 441 12.01 4.84 -17.50
CA LYS A 441 11.94 3.56 -18.23
C LYS A 441 10.75 2.69 -17.78
N GLY A 442 10.25 2.89 -16.56
CA GLY A 442 9.33 1.96 -15.89
C GLY A 442 10.00 0.62 -15.54
N GLY A 443 11.31 0.62 -15.25
CA GLY A 443 12.05 -0.62 -15.02
C GLY A 443 13.54 -0.44 -14.76
N TYR A 444 14.21 -1.57 -14.57
CA TYR A 444 15.63 -1.72 -14.23
C TYR A 444 16.58 -1.31 -15.36
N THR A 445 17.71 -0.67 -15.06
CA THR A 445 18.70 -0.19 -16.04
C THR A 445 19.87 -1.13 -16.25
N GLY A 446 20.20 -1.97 -15.27
CA GLY A 446 21.47 -2.70 -15.16
C GLY A 446 22.59 -1.92 -14.47
N ASP A 447 22.35 -0.65 -14.08
CA ASP A 447 23.31 0.21 -13.39
C ASP A 447 22.80 0.57 -12.00
N ALA A 448 23.34 -0.13 -11.00
CA ALA A 448 22.97 0.01 -9.59
C ALA A 448 23.57 1.30 -8.98
N SER A 449 23.00 2.45 -9.35
CA SER A 449 23.46 3.78 -8.98
C SER A 449 22.53 4.55 -8.04
N SER A 450 21.52 3.90 -7.44
CA SER A 450 20.75 4.49 -6.34
C SER A 450 21.63 4.73 -5.10
N LEU A 451 21.30 5.80 -4.37
CA LEU A 451 21.91 6.18 -3.09
C LEU A 451 20.93 5.99 -1.91
N VAL A 452 19.83 5.27 -2.13
CA VAL A 452 18.90 4.87 -1.06
C VAL A 452 19.55 3.78 -0.22
N GLU A 453 19.64 4.02 1.09
CA GLU A 453 20.11 3.02 2.04
C GLU A 453 19.07 1.89 2.18
N ILE A 454 19.50 0.63 2.11
CA ILE A 454 18.67 -0.56 2.27
C ILE A 454 19.29 -1.42 3.37
N THR A 455 18.85 -1.22 4.62
CA THR A 455 19.43 -1.86 5.80
C THR A 455 18.44 -2.77 6.52
N ASP A 456 18.97 -3.69 7.34
CA ASP A 456 18.18 -4.48 8.30
C ASP A 456 16.99 -5.23 7.67
N ILE A 457 17.25 -5.90 6.54
CA ILE A 457 16.26 -6.66 5.75
C ILE A 457 16.27 -8.12 6.18
N ASN A 458 15.17 -8.58 6.80
CA ASN A 458 15.02 -9.96 7.25
C ASN A 458 14.01 -10.72 6.37
N VAL A 459 14.41 -11.85 5.77
CA VAL A 459 13.49 -12.77 5.09
C VAL A 459 13.59 -14.14 5.76
N SER A 460 12.49 -14.60 6.36
CA SER A 460 12.45 -15.83 7.16
C SER A 460 11.28 -16.73 6.76
N GLY A 461 11.56 -18.02 6.51
CA GLY A 461 10.52 -19.03 6.24
C GLY A 461 9.74 -18.81 4.94
N LEU A 462 10.36 -18.21 3.93
CA LEU A 462 9.78 -18.09 2.59
C LEU A 462 9.75 -19.47 1.92
N SER A 463 8.58 -19.90 1.46
CA SER A 463 8.38 -21.27 0.92
C SER A 463 7.50 -21.29 -0.33
N GLY A 464 7.54 -22.38 -1.10
CA GLY A 464 6.64 -22.59 -2.24
C GLY A 464 7.35 -22.79 -3.57
N THR A 465 6.84 -22.22 -4.66
CA THR A 465 7.43 -22.33 -6.01
C THR A 465 7.69 -20.98 -6.66
N ALA A 466 8.85 -20.85 -7.32
CA ALA A 466 9.16 -19.75 -8.21
C ALA A 466 10.11 -20.16 -9.35
N ASP A 467 10.20 -19.40 -10.44
CA ASP A 467 11.18 -19.67 -11.50
C ASP A 467 12.61 -19.38 -10.99
N LYS A 468 12.78 -18.23 -10.33
CA LYS A 468 14.02 -17.80 -9.68
C LYS A 468 13.81 -17.51 -8.20
N ILE A 469 14.76 -17.91 -7.35
CA ILE A 469 14.76 -17.58 -5.93
C ILE A 469 15.23 -16.12 -5.73
N TYR A 470 16.33 -15.73 -6.37
CA TYR A 470 16.94 -14.41 -6.21
C TYR A 470 17.07 -13.65 -7.54
N ASP A 471 16.71 -12.37 -7.51
CA ASP A 471 16.95 -11.39 -8.57
C ASP A 471 17.44 -10.11 -7.88
N ILE A 472 18.74 -10.04 -7.58
CA ILE A 472 19.34 -8.98 -6.77
C ILE A 472 20.43 -8.26 -7.55
N LEU A 473 20.30 -6.94 -7.64
CA LEU A 473 21.30 -6.03 -8.23
C LEU A 473 21.28 -4.70 -7.47
N VAL A 474 22.24 -4.52 -6.56
CA VAL A 474 22.29 -3.36 -5.67
C VAL A 474 23.66 -2.69 -5.63
N ASN A 475 23.65 -1.42 -5.24
CA ASN A 475 24.85 -0.65 -4.95
C ASN A 475 25.45 -1.14 -3.62
N PRO A 476 26.64 -1.78 -3.61
CA PRO A 476 27.22 -2.37 -2.40
C PRO A 476 27.60 -1.33 -1.33
N LYS A 477 27.55 -0.03 -1.64
CA LYS A 477 27.88 1.06 -0.70
C LYS A 477 26.73 1.45 0.23
N VAL A 478 25.50 1.00 -0.06
CA VAL A 478 24.27 1.46 0.62
C VAL A 478 23.44 0.31 1.18
N VAL A 479 24.02 -0.90 1.30
CA VAL A 479 23.31 -2.10 1.78
C VAL A 479 24.07 -2.77 2.93
N SER A 480 23.36 -3.19 3.97
CA SER A 480 23.94 -3.87 5.15
C SER A 480 22.86 -4.56 6.00
N GLY A 481 23.27 -5.49 6.88
CA GLY A 481 22.37 -6.07 7.89
C GLY A 481 21.26 -6.98 7.33
N TRP A 482 21.47 -7.63 6.19
CA TRP A 482 20.45 -8.50 5.61
C TRP A 482 20.56 -9.92 6.20
N THR A 483 19.43 -10.60 6.41
CA THR A 483 19.40 -11.98 6.92
C THR A 483 18.32 -12.77 6.21
N PHE A 484 18.73 -13.75 5.40
CA PHE A 484 17.82 -14.70 4.74
C PHE A 484 17.92 -16.07 5.39
N SER A 485 16.79 -16.63 5.83
CA SER A 485 16.73 -17.88 6.59
C SER A 485 15.48 -18.71 6.27
N GLY A 486 15.60 -20.04 6.31
CA GLY A 486 14.46 -20.93 6.04
C GLY A 486 13.85 -20.78 4.63
N ILE A 487 14.64 -20.32 3.66
CA ILE A 487 14.21 -20.20 2.26
C ILE A 487 14.07 -21.61 1.68
N THR A 488 12.83 -22.01 1.45
CA THR A 488 12.42 -23.36 0.99
C THR A 488 11.60 -23.28 -0.30
N VAL A 489 11.90 -22.26 -1.11
CA VAL A 489 11.31 -22.06 -2.44
C VAL A 489 11.96 -23.03 -3.43
N LYS A 490 11.14 -23.76 -4.19
CA LYS A 490 11.59 -24.57 -5.32
C LYS A 490 11.66 -23.69 -6.57
N GLY A 491 12.86 -23.53 -7.12
CA GLY A 491 13.19 -22.73 -8.29
C GLY A 491 14.67 -22.83 -8.63
N GLY A 492 15.12 -22.17 -9.70
CA GLY A 492 16.54 -21.92 -9.91
C GLY A 492 17.05 -20.83 -8.97
N SER A 493 18.32 -20.86 -8.55
CA SER A 493 18.85 -19.85 -7.62
C SER A 493 18.68 -18.43 -8.13
N GLY A 494 18.91 -18.20 -9.43
CA GLY A 494 18.85 -16.86 -10.03
C GLY A 494 20.20 -16.16 -9.97
N SER A 495 20.24 -14.89 -9.55
CA SER A 495 21.46 -14.08 -9.54
C SER A 495 21.44 -13.00 -8.46
N CYS A 496 22.61 -12.76 -7.86
CA CYS A 496 22.85 -11.67 -6.92
C CYS A 496 24.12 -10.90 -7.33
N SER A 497 24.12 -9.59 -7.09
CA SER A 497 25.27 -8.71 -7.27
C SER A 497 25.16 -7.50 -6.35
N GLY A 498 26.20 -7.28 -5.53
CA GLY A 498 26.34 -6.13 -4.63
C GLY A 498 25.68 -6.29 -3.25
N GLU A 499 25.05 -7.43 -2.97
CA GLU A 499 24.47 -7.77 -1.68
C GLU A 499 25.50 -7.80 -0.53
N PRO A 500 25.05 -7.67 0.74
CA PRO A 500 25.91 -7.90 1.91
C PRO A 500 26.55 -9.29 1.89
N SER A 501 27.83 -9.38 2.29
CA SER A 501 28.67 -10.59 2.11
C SER A 501 28.27 -11.81 2.95
N ASP A 502 27.35 -11.64 3.90
CA ASP A 502 26.74 -12.68 4.72
C ASP A 502 25.45 -13.27 4.10
N VAL A 503 24.89 -12.62 3.08
CA VAL A 503 23.77 -13.13 2.29
C VAL A 503 24.25 -14.24 1.36
N LYS A 504 23.56 -15.38 1.38
CA LYS A 504 23.86 -16.53 0.51
C LYS A 504 22.79 -16.74 -0.54
N CYS A 505 23.14 -16.37 -1.78
CA CYS A 505 22.47 -16.79 -2.99
C CYS A 505 23.07 -18.10 -3.55
#